data_AF-A0A535WHL2-F1
#
_entry.id   AF-A0A535WHL2-F1
#
_cell.length_a   1.000
_cell.length_b   1.000
_cell.length_c   1.000
_cell.angle_alpha   90.00
_cell.angle_beta   90.00
_cell.angle_gamma   90.00
#
_symmetry.space_group_name_H-M   'P 1'
#
loop_
_entity.id
_entity.type
_entity.pdbx_description
1 polymer ?
#
loop_
_entity_poly.entity_id
_entity_poly.type
_entity_poly.pdbx_seq_one_letter_code
_entity_poly.pdbx_strand_id
1 'polypeptide(L)'
;MDDYQKEIADLETQVEQLVAAEGDAKTIAELSMQLDILKAIYTRATDLFQRGRRDEGLRYGLRIQGYGDWTIDNVYAFVYERSVELEPNAHRAFVVGIKSTDFALMLNS
;
A
#
# COMPACT_ATOMS: atom_id res chain seq x y z
N MET A 1 -3.59 8.02 -13.80
CA MET A 1 -2.66 8.15 -12.67
C MET A 1 -3.48 8.71 -11.53
N ASP A 2 -3.61 7.94 -10.46
CA ASP A 2 -4.19 8.44 -9.21
C ASP A 2 -3.09 9.12 -8.36
N ASP A 3 -3.50 9.79 -7.28
CA ASP A 3 -2.59 10.59 -6.45
C ASP A 3 -1.50 9.72 -5.80
N TYR A 4 -1.80 8.46 -5.46
CA TYR A 4 -0.85 7.51 -4.90
C TYR A 4 0.23 7.10 -5.91
N GLN A 5 -0.16 6.81 -7.14
CA GLN A 5 0.78 6.49 -8.21
C GLN A 5 1.72 7.67 -8.49
N LYS A 6 1.21 8.91 -8.40
CA LYS A 6 2.03 10.12 -8.54
C LYS A 6 3.01 10.26 -7.38
N GLU A 7 2.56 10.10 -6.14
CA GLU A 7 3.42 10.14 -4.95
C GLU A 7 4.56 9.11 -5.04
N ILE A 8 4.25 7.88 -5.47
CA ILE A 8 5.26 6.83 -5.70
C ILE A 8 6.28 7.27 -6.76
N ALA A 9 5.84 7.83 -7.88
CA ALA A 9 6.72 8.27 -8.96
C ALA A 9 7.61 9.47 -8.57
N ASP A 10 7.05 10.40 -7.79
CA ASP A 10 7.78 11.54 -7.26
C ASP A 10 8.88 11.08 -6.28
N LEU A 11 8.55 10.11 -5.41
CA LEU A 11 9.51 9.51 -4.47
C LEU A 11 10.58 8.66 -5.18
N GLU A 12 10.21 7.89 -6.21
CA GLU A 12 11.17 7.19 -7.08
C GLU A 12 12.19 8.16 -7.66
N THR A 13 11.70 9.25 -8.26
CA THR A 13 12.55 10.28 -8.85
C THR A 13 13.49 10.90 -7.81
N GLN A 14 12.99 11.15 -6.60
CA GLN A 14 13.81 11.68 -5.50
C GLN A 14 14.93 10.71 -5.10
N VAL A 15 14.64 9.41 -4.97
CA VAL A 15 15.65 8.39 -4.65
C VAL A 15 16.69 8.31 -5.75
N GLU A 16 16.27 8.29 -7.02
CA GLU A 16 17.18 8.24 -8.17
C GLU A 16 18.11 9.46 -8.23
N GLN A 17 17.58 10.65 -7.98
CA GLN A 17 18.38 11.88 -7.94
C GLN A 17 19.40 11.87 -6.80
N LEU A 18 19.02 11.37 -5.61
CA LEU A 18 19.94 11.25 -4.48
C LEU A 18 21.05 10.24 -4.77
N VAL A 19 20.73 9.10 -5.39
CA VAL A 19 21.72 8.10 -5.80
C VAL A 19 22.70 8.69 -6.83
N ALA A 20 22.17 9.38 -7.85
CA ALA A 20 23.00 10.01 -8.89
C ALA A 20 23.92 11.10 -8.35
N ALA A 21 23.50 11.78 -7.28
CA ALA A 21 24.28 12.83 -6.61
C ALA A 21 25.24 12.30 -5.53
N GLU A 22 25.38 10.98 -5.37
CA GLU A 22 26.13 10.34 -4.27
C GLU A 22 25.70 10.89 -2.89
N GLY A 23 24.39 11.09 -2.73
CA GLY A 23 23.79 11.59 -1.50
C GLY A 23 23.99 10.68 -0.29
N ASP A 24 23.54 11.14 0.86
CA ASP A 24 23.69 10.41 2.13
C ASP A 24 23.06 9.01 2.04
N ALA A 25 23.89 7.98 2.26
CA ALA A 25 23.50 6.58 2.12
C ALA A 25 22.36 6.18 3.07
N LYS A 26 22.31 6.78 4.27
CA LYS A 26 21.23 6.52 5.22
C LYS A 26 19.90 7.07 4.71
N THR A 27 19.90 8.30 4.22
CA THR A 27 18.73 8.95 3.62
C THR A 27 18.20 8.16 2.43
N ILE A 28 19.09 7.72 1.53
CA ILE A 28 18.72 6.87 0.38
C ILE A 28 18.07 5.57 0.85
N ALA A 29 18.65 4.91 1.86
CA ALA A 29 18.10 3.68 2.40
C ALA A 29 16.71 3.88 3.02
N GLU A 30 16.53 4.94 3.82
CA GLU A 30 15.23 5.26 4.45
C GLU A 30 14.14 5.56 3.41
N LEU A 31 14.43 6.37 2.39
CA LEU A 31 13.48 6.67 1.32
C LEU A 31 13.16 5.44 0.46
N SER A 32 14.17 4.60 0.18
CA SER A 32 13.96 3.34 -0.56
C SER A 32 13.06 2.38 0.21
N MET A 33 13.23 2.30 1.54
CA MET A 33 12.34 1.50 2.41
C MET A 33 10.91 2.05 2.38
N GLN A 34 10.72 3.37 2.49
CA GLN A 34 9.38 3.97 2.39
C GLN A 34 8.73 3.67 1.04
N LEU A 35 9.50 3.79 -0.04
CA LEU A 35 9.04 3.51 -1.39
C LEU A 35 8.59 2.05 -1.56
N ASP A 36 9.35 1.09 -1.02
CA ASP A 36 8.99 -0.33 -1.08
C ASP A 36 7.67 -0.63 -0.35
N ILE A 37 7.41 0.06 0.78
CA ILE A 37 6.14 -0.04 1.50
C ILE A 37 5.00 0.54 0.67
N LEU A 38 5.15 1.77 0.16
CA LEU A 38 4.11 2.44 -0.63
C LEU A 38 3.74 1.62 -1.86
N LYS A 39 4.73 1.09 -2.57
CA LYS A 39 4.51 0.18 -3.71
C LYS A 39 3.75 -1.08 -3.31
N ALA A 40 4.10 -1.69 -2.18
CA ALA A 40 3.42 -2.88 -1.69
C ALA A 40 1.95 -2.58 -1.37
N ILE A 41 1.68 -1.51 -0.61
CA ILE A 41 0.32 -1.10 -0.24
C ILE A 41 -0.50 -0.79 -1.50
N TYR A 42 0.03 0.06 -2.39
CA TYR A 42 -0.68 0.47 -3.60
C TYR A 42 -0.99 -0.72 -4.52
N THR A 43 -0.06 -1.67 -4.67
CA THR A 43 -0.29 -2.89 -5.44
C THR A 43 -1.45 -3.69 -4.85
N ARG A 44 -1.45 -3.91 -3.53
CA ARG A 44 -2.49 -4.70 -2.86
C ARG A 44 -3.84 -3.99 -2.84
N ALA A 45 -3.87 -2.67 -2.68
CA ALA A 45 -5.07 -1.86 -2.80
C ALA A 45 -5.66 -1.93 -4.21
N THR A 46 -4.82 -1.84 -5.25
CA THR A 46 -5.26 -1.93 -6.64
C THR A 46 -5.81 -3.33 -6.97
N ASP A 47 -5.11 -4.39 -6.56
CA ASP A 47 -5.56 -5.78 -6.72
C ASP A 47 -6.94 -5.99 -6.07
N LEU A 48 -7.08 -5.55 -4.82
CA LEU A 48 -8.32 -5.65 -4.06
C LEU A 48 -9.44 -4.84 -4.72
N PHE A 49 -9.16 -3.59 -5.09
CA PHE A 49 -10.10 -2.69 -5.76
C PHE A 49 -10.65 -3.32 -7.04
N GLN A 50 -9.78 -3.88 -7.90
CA GLN A 50 -10.21 -4.55 -9.13
C GLN A 50 -11.06 -5.79 -8.85
N ARG A 51 -10.72 -6.57 -7.82
CA ARG A 51 -11.54 -7.73 -7.40
C ARG A 51 -12.94 -7.31 -6.98
N GLY A 52 -13.07 -6.32 -6.11
CA GLY A 52 -14.37 -5.83 -5.63
C GLY A 52 -15.22 -5.12 -6.69
N ARG A 53 -14.70 -4.86 -7.89
CA ARG A 53 -15.56 -4.45 -9.04
C ARG A 53 -16.55 -5.55 -9.43
N ARG A 54 -16.21 -6.81 -9.19
CA ARG A 54 -17.04 -7.99 -9.54
C ARG A 54 -17.60 -8.72 -8.31
N ASP A 55 -17.20 -8.34 -7.11
CA ASP A 55 -17.55 -9.01 -5.87
C ASP A 55 -18.27 -8.04 -4.94
N GLU A 56 -19.59 -8.20 -4.82
CA GLU A 56 -20.44 -7.38 -3.96
C GLU A 56 -20.17 -7.59 -2.47
N GLY A 57 -19.71 -8.79 -2.09
CA GLY A 57 -19.38 -9.12 -0.71
C GLY A 57 -18.25 -8.24 -0.19
N LEU A 58 -17.20 -8.06 -1.01
CA LEU A 58 -16.08 -7.16 -0.67
C LEU A 58 -16.52 -5.72 -0.51
N ARG A 59 -17.41 -5.24 -1.40
CA ARG A 59 -17.94 -3.87 -1.31
C ARG A 59 -18.77 -3.66 -0.06
N TYR A 60 -19.59 -4.65 0.28
CA TYR A 60 -20.38 -4.63 1.50
C TYR A 60 -19.48 -4.67 2.74
N GLY A 61 -18.49 -5.57 2.76
CA GLY A 61 -17.48 -5.72 3.81
C GLY A 61 -16.74 -4.42 4.12
N LEU A 62 -16.29 -3.71 3.07
CA LEU A 62 -15.61 -2.43 3.23
C LEU A 62 -16.52 -1.38 3.90
N ARG A 63 -17.79 -1.32 3.48
CA ARG A 63 -18.77 -0.38 4.02
C ARG A 63 -19.10 -0.65 5.48
N ILE A 64 -19.36 -1.91 5.85
CA ILE A 64 -19.70 -2.27 7.24
C ILE A 64 -18.53 -2.09 8.20
N GLN A 65 -17.29 -2.16 7.70
CA GLN A 65 -16.10 -1.80 8.47
C GLN A 65 -15.88 -0.28 8.60
N GLY A 66 -16.74 0.55 8.01
CA GLY A 66 -16.75 2.00 8.21
C GLY A 66 -15.93 2.82 7.21
N TYR A 67 -15.32 2.19 6.21
CA TYR A 67 -14.53 2.89 5.18
C TYR A 67 -15.40 3.56 4.10
N GLY A 68 -16.71 3.27 4.06
CA GLY A 68 -17.65 3.92 3.14
C GLY A 68 -17.82 3.21 1.80
N ASP A 69 -17.91 3.98 0.72
CA ASP A 69 -18.17 3.46 -0.63
C ASP A 69 -16.93 2.78 -1.25
N TRP A 70 -17.16 1.95 -2.27
CA TRP A 70 -16.09 1.24 -2.97
C TRP A 70 -15.35 2.16 -3.97
N THR A 71 -14.47 3.00 -3.44
CA THR A 71 -13.53 3.83 -4.22
C THR A 71 -12.11 3.36 -4.00
N ILE A 72 -11.18 3.73 -4.90
CA ILE A 72 -9.77 3.38 -4.71
C ILE A 72 -9.21 4.00 -3.42
N ASP A 73 -9.62 5.21 -3.07
CA ASP A 73 -9.16 5.90 -1.85
C ASP A 73 -9.55 5.14 -0.58
N ASN A 74 -10.81 4.67 -0.51
CA ASN A 74 -11.30 3.93 0.65
C ASN A 74 -10.68 2.54 0.74
N VAL A 75 -10.46 1.87 -0.40
CA VAL A 75 -9.75 0.58 -0.44
C VAL A 75 -8.27 0.75 -0.06
N TYR A 76 -7.62 1.83 -0.51
CA TYR A 76 -6.26 2.15 -0.13
C TYR A 76 -6.15 2.43 1.36
N ALA A 77 -7.05 3.23 1.93
CA ALA A 77 -7.12 3.51 3.36
C ALA A 77 -7.24 2.22 4.20
N PHE A 78 -8.13 1.30 3.78
CA PHE A 78 -8.26 -0.01 4.41
C PHE A 78 -6.96 -0.82 4.35
N VAL A 79 -6.37 -0.98 3.16
CA VAL A 79 -5.14 -1.76 3.02
C VAL A 79 -3.99 -1.13 3.80
N TYR A 80 -3.90 0.20 3.82
CA TYR A 80 -2.89 0.93 4.59
C TYR A 80 -3.03 0.66 6.09
N GLU A 81 -4.23 0.85 6.65
CA GLU A 81 -4.47 0.65 8.09
C GLU A 81 -4.22 -0.80 8.51
N ARG A 82 -4.74 -1.76 7.74
CA ARG A 82 -4.47 -3.19 7.98
C ARG A 82 -3.00 -3.55 7.83
N SER A 83 -2.29 -2.88 6.93
CA SER A 83 -0.83 -3.07 6.79
C SER A 83 -0.10 -2.58 8.02
N VAL A 84 -0.48 -1.43 8.61
CA VAL A 84 0.13 -0.91 9.85
C VAL A 84 -0.08 -1.85 11.03
N GLU A 85 -1.21 -2.57 11.08
CA GLU A 85 -1.50 -3.59 12.10
C GLU A 85 -0.65 -4.86 11.97
N LEU A 86 0.03 -5.09 10.83
CA LEU A 86 0.94 -6.23 10.66
C LEU A 86 2.21 -5.97 11.48
N GLU A 87 2.36 -6.63 12.64
CA GLU A 87 3.49 -6.47 13.56
C GLU A 87 4.86 -6.38 12.83
N PRO A 88 5.54 -5.22 12.84
CA PRO A 88 6.75 -5.02 12.07
C PRO A 88 7.99 -5.27 12.94
N ASN A 89 8.49 -6.50 12.97
CA ASN A 89 9.81 -6.78 13.59
C ASN A 89 10.99 -6.48 12.65
N ALA A 90 10.77 -6.41 11.33
CA ALA A 90 11.79 -6.04 10.33
C ALA A 90 11.14 -5.51 9.03
N HIS A 91 11.73 -4.49 8.38
CA HIS A 91 11.19 -3.88 7.16
C HIS A 91 10.92 -4.89 6.03
N ARG A 92 11.86 -5.79 5.75
CA ARG A 92 11.66 -6.84 4.74
C ARG A 92 10.51 -7.77 5.12
N ALA A 93 10.40 -8.12 6.41
CA ALA A 93 9.31 -8.95 6.91
C ALA A 93 7.96 -8.21 6.80
N PHE A 94 7.96 -6.90 7.02
CA PHE A 94 6.78 -6.05 6.88
C PHE A 94 6.29 -5.98 5.44
N VAL A 95 7.17 -5.66 4.47
CA VAL A 95 6.82 -5.64 3.04
C VAL A 95 6.34 -7.01 2.56
N VAL A 96 6.99 -8.10 3.01
CA VAL A 96 6.54 -9.47 2.73
C VAL A 96 5.15 -9.71 3.33
N GLY A 97 4.92 -9.28 4.58
CA GLY A 97 3.63 -9.38 5.25
C GLY A 97 2.51 -8.72 4.46
N ILE A 98 2.71 -7.49 3.98
CA ILE A 98 1.75 -6.78 3.12
C ILE A 98 1.46 -7.58 1.86
N LYS A 99 2.52 -8.07 1.18
CA LYS A 99 2.39 -8.83 -0.07
C LYS A 99 1.66 -10.16 0.11
N SER A 100 1.86 -10.84 1.24
CA SER A 100 1.23 -12.15 1.53
C SER A 100 -0.15 -12.05 2.16
N THR A 101 -0.54 -10.89 2.68
CA THR A 101 -1.82 -10.71 3.37
C THR A 101 -2.99 -10.81 2.38
N ASP A 102 -3.99 -11.61 2.76
CA ASP A 102 -5.28 -11.68 2.06
C ASP A 102 -6.25 -10.65 2.63
N PHE A 103 -6.13 -9.43 2.14
CA PHE A 103 -7.02 -8.32 2.51
C PHE A 103 -8.49 -8.57 2.12
N ALA A 104 -8.76 -9.44 1.14
CA ALA A 104 -10.13 -9.77 0.78
C ALA A 104 -10.78 -10.67 1.83
N LEU A 105 -10.02 -11.61 2.42
CA LEU A 105 -10.49 -12.40 3.56
C LEU A 105 -10.86 -11.51 4.74
N MET A 106 -10.06 -10.48 5.03
CA MET A 106 -10.30 -9.53 6.11
C MET A 106 -11.59 -8.70 5.92
N LEU A 107 -12.03 -8.46 4.68
CA LEU A 107 -13.30 -7.78 4.40
C LEU A 107 -14.52 -8.69 4.51
N ASN A 108 -14.32 -10.00 4.34
CA ASN A 108 -15.37 -11.01 4.42
C ASN A 108 -15.48 -11.66 5.81
N SER A 109 -14.70 -11.18 6.79
CA SER A 109 -14.67 -11.68 8.17
C SER A 109 -15.69 -11.00 9.07
#